data_AF-A0A961AK04-F1
#
_entry.id   AF-A0A961AK04-F1
#
_cell.length_a   1.000
_cell.length_b   1.000
_cell.length_c   1.000
_cell.angle_alpha   90.00
_cell.angle_beta   90.00
_cell.angle_gamma   90.00
#
_symmetry.space_group_name_H-M   'P 1'
#
loop_
_entity.id
_entity.type
_entity.pdbx_description
1 polymer ?
#
loop_
_entity_poly.entity_id
_entity_poly.type
_entity_poly.pdbx_seq_one_letter_code
_entity_poly.pdbx_strand_id
1 'polypeptide(L)'
;MENGTHVSKYTIHGQFGYVVDQQNDNRSNKLYLRPALPSEYLLRLGTQNVIFGDAITLQGIRTGSPPSIITAQPYADEGRPSQDEVNSFLQQCGFIRLPNAMMMSQFADKPFWWRPDDDVIAGDSNPENFSRIDDEIIVPIDAIVHPYPRSLIESTARQNGVSLEKITEIEAQFYE
;
A
#
# COMPACT_ATOMS: atom_id res chain seq x y z
N MET A 1 10.02 23.37 7.00
CA MET A 1 11.04 24.10 6.22
C MET A 1 11.18 23.36 4.92
N GLU A 2 10.61 23.92 3.85
CA GLU A 2 10.73 23.39 2.49
C GLU A 2 12.14 23.70 1.98
N ASN A 3 13.01 22.70 1.95
CA ASN A 3 14.11 22.71 1.00
C ASN A 3 13.50 22.12 -0.28
N GLY A 4 13.35 22.94 -1.32
CA GLY A 4 12.55 22.70 -2.54
C GLY A 4 12.92 21.50 -3.43
N THR A 5 13.46 20.43 -2.86
CA THR A 5 13.67 19.13 -3.50
C THR A 5 13.06 17.98 -2.70
N HIS A 6 12.76 18.16 -1.40
CA HIS A 6 12.29 17.08 -0.52
C HIS A 6 11.25 17.58 0.50
N VAL A 7 10.27 16.72 0.79
CA VAL A 7 9.31 16.89 1.88
C VAL A 7 9.71 16.04 3.07
N SER A 8 9.85 16.64 4.24
CA SER A 8 10.01 15.90 5.50
C SER A 8 8.65 15.61 6.13
N LYS A 9 8.38 14.34 6.40
CA LYS A 9 7.21 13.87 7.14
C LYS A 9 7.61 13.49 8.56
N TYR A 10 6.69 13.75 9.49
CA TYR A 10 6.80 13.36 10.88
C TYR A 10 5.60 12.50 11.20
N THR A 11 5.83 11.31 11.76
CA THR A 11 4.71 10.51 12.25
C THR A 11 3.96 11.27 13.34
N ILE A 12 2.63 11.30 13.26
CA ILE A 12 1.77 11.87 14.30
C ILE A 12 2.09 11.17 15.63
N HIS A 13 2.06 11.91 16.74
CA HIS A 13 2.45 11.37 18.04
C HIS A 13 1.67 10.08 18.36
N GLY A 14 2.40 8.95 18.39
CA GLY A 14 1.85 7.63 18.68
C GLY A 14 1.12 6.93 17.55
N GLN A 15 1.18 7.44 16.31
CA GLN A 15 0.57 6.82 15.15
C GLN A 15 1.59 6.66 14.03
N PHE A 16 1.77 5.44 13.56
CA PHE A 16 2.74 5.08 12.51
C PHE A 16 2.03 4.66 11.21
N GLY A 17 0.85 5.22 10.95
CA GLY A 17 -0.01 4.81 9.86
C GLY A 17 -0.63 3.44 10.09
N TYR A 18 -0.91 2.74 8.99
CA TYR A 18 -1.59 1.44 8.97
C TYR A 18 -0.80 0.38 8.22
N VAL A 19 -1.11 -0.87 8.48
CA VAL A 19 -0.71 -2.04 7.68
C VAL A 19 -1.93 -2.91 7.39
N VAL A 20 -1.82 -3.73 6.36
CA VAL A 20 -2.79 -4.76 6.07
C VAL A 20 -2.58 -5.94 7.01
N ASP A 21 -3.66 -6.41 7.62
CA ASP A 21 -3.68 -7.64 8.40
C ASP A 21 -4.98 -8.42 8.15
N GLN A 22 -5.14 -9.55 8.81
CA GLN A 22 -6.27 -10.44 8.69
C GLN A 22 -7.04 -10.53 10.01
N GLN A 23 -8.37 -10.41 9.95
CA GLN A 23 -9.25 -10.61 11.10
C GLN A 23 -10.45 -11.46 10.72
N ASN A 24 -10.91 -12.32 11.63
CA ASN A 24 -12.12 -13.13 11.41
C ASN A 24 -13.38 -12.31 11.70
N ASP A 25 -14.34 -12.30 10.78
CA ASP A 25 -15.63 -11.59 10.91
C ASP A 25 -16.77 -12.47 11.48
N ASN A 26 -16.42 -13.58 12.13
CA ASN A 26 -17.29 -14.69 12.55
C ASN A 26 -17.83 -15.57 11.40
N ARG A 27 -17.37 -15.36 10.16
CA ARG A 27 -17.70 -16.23 9.01
C ARG A 27 -16.44 -16.68 8.28
N SER A 28 -15.54 -15.75 8.07
CA SER A 28 -14.33 -15.91 7.27
C SER A 28 -13.25 -14.95 7.78
N ASN A 29 -12.01 -15.28 7.49
CA ASN A 29 -10.94 -14.32 7.61
C ASN A 29 -11.07 -13.26 6.51
N LYS A 30 -10.89 -11.99 6.88
CA LYS A 30 -10.97 -10.81 6.03
C LYS A 30 -9.72 -9.96 6.17
N LEU A 31 -9.30 -9.34 5.07
CA LEU A 31 -8.26 -8.31 5.09
C LEU A 31 -8.81 -7.01 5.65
N TYR A 32 -8.00 -6.33 6.44
CA TYR A 32 -8.37 -5.09 7.09
C TYR A 32 -7.14 -4.23 7.36
N LEU A 33 -7.35 -2.95 7.66
CA LEU A 33 -6.28 -2.05 8.09
C LEU A 33 -6.23 -1.96 9.61
N ARG A 34 -5.06 -2.22 10.18
CA ARG A 34 -4.79 -1.96 11.60
C ARG A 34 -3.67 -0.93 11.78
N PRO A 35 -3.63 -0.23 12.93
CA PRO A 35 -2.50 0.61 13.26
C PRO A 35 -1.17 -0.16 13.15
N ALA A 36 -0.19 0.48 12.53
CA ALA A 36 1.14 -0.08 12.36
C ALA A 36 2.00 0.10 13.63
N LEU A 37 2.87 -0.87 13.88
CA LEU A 37 4.01 -0.71 14.77
C LEU A 37 5.07 0.20 14.13
N PRO A 38 5.97 0.82 14.92
CA PRO A 38 7.08 1.61 14.37
C PRO A 38 7.95 0.85 13.36
N SER A 39 8.23 -0.43 13.64
CA SER A 39 9.02 -1.29 12.75
C SER A 39 8.27 -1.60 11.45
N GLU A 40 6.95 -1.75 11.51
CA GLU A 40 6.12 -2.02 10.35
C GLU A 40 6.00 -0.80 9.44
N TYR A 41 5.94 0.40 10.02
CA TYR A 41 6.03 1.64 9.25
C TYR A 41 7.34 1.75 8.48
N LEU A 42 8.47 1.47 9.12
CA LEU A 42 9.77 1.47 8.45
C LEU A 42 9.86 0.41 7.34
N LEU A 43 9.32 -0.79 7.60
CA LEU A 43 9.24 -1.85 6.59
C LEU A 43 8.39 -1.40 5.40
N ARG A 44 7.27 -0.71 5.64
CA ARG A 44 6.40 -0.14 4.61
C ARG A 44 7.17 0.80 3.69
N LEU A 45 7.88 1.76 4.26
CA LEU A 45 8.67 2.73 3.49
C LEU A 45 9.80 2.06 2.71
N GLY A 46 10.50 1.10 3.32
CA GLY A 46 11.52 0.32 2.64
C GLY A 46 10.96 -0.50 1.47
N THR A 47 9.79 -1.11 1.66
CA THR A 47 9.10 -1.86 0.60
C THR A 47 8.66 -0.93 -0.53
N GLN A 48 8.14 0.25 -0.19
CA GLN A 48 7.76 1.26 -1.18
C GLN A 48 8.95 1.65 -2.07
N ASN A 49 10.12 1.92 -1.47
CA ASN A 49 11.35 2.19 -2.21
C ASN A 49 11.74 1.04 -3.14
N VAL A 50 11.67 -0.20 -2.68
CA VAL A 50 12.06 -1.38 -3.47
C VAL A 50 11.12 -1.62 -4.64
N ILE A 51 9.81 -1.49 -4.41
CA ILE A 51 8.79 -1.83 -5.41
C ILE A 51 8.59 -0.72 -6.45
N PHE A 52 8.62 0.54 -6.02
CA PHE A 52 8.29 1.67 -6.88
C PHE A 52 9.51 2.53 -7.27
N GLY A 53 10.71 2.19 -6.78
CA GLY A 53 11.92 2.96 -7.05
C GLY A 53 11.98 4.30 -6.30
N ASP A 54 11.20 4.46 -5.23
CA ASP A 54 11.20 5.68 -4.42
C ASP A 54 12.53 5.91 -3.69
N ALA A 55 12.74 7.16 -3.28
CA ALA A 55 13.93 7.62 -2.55
C ALA A 55 13.59 8.09 -1.12
N ILE A 56 12.72 7.37 -0.42
CA ILE A 56 12.36 7.70 0.96
C ILE A 56 13.56 7.38 1.87
N THR A 57 13.94 8.33 2.72
CA THR A 57 15.08 8.23 3.64
C THR A 57 14.66 8.46 5.08
N LEU A 58 15.19 7.65 6.01
CA LEU A 58 15.06 7.89 7.45
C LEU A 58 16.01 9.01 7.85
N GLN A 59 15.45 10.11 8.36
CA GLN A 59 16.22 11.28 8.79
C GLN A 59 16.55 11.23 10.27
N GLY A 60 15.71 10.56 11.07
CA GLY A 60 15.97 10.38 12.49
C GLY A 60 14.76 9.90 13.26
N ILE A 61 14.96 9.73 14.57
CA ILE A 61 13.92 9.39 15.53
C ILE A 61 13.90 10.47 16.59
N ARG A 62 12.74 11.12 16.77
CA ARG A 62 12.53 12.00 17.91
C ARG A 62 12.15 11.14 19.12
N THR A 63 13.00 11.19 20.13
CA THR A 63 12.80 10.47 21.40
C THR A 63 11.55 10.95 22.13
N GLY A 64 10.80 10.01 22.71
CA GLY A 64 9.55 10.24 23.43
C GLY A 64 8.84 8.91 23.69
N SER A 65 7.79 8.92 24.48
CA SER A 65 6.93 7.76 24.69
C SER A 65 5.48 8.13 24.34
N PRO A 66 4.99 7.78 23.15
CA PRO A 66 5.66 7.06 22.06
C PRO A 66 6.65 7.91 21.23
N PRO A 67 7.63 7.29 20.54
CA PRO A 67 8.59 7.99 19.68
C PRO A 67 7.93 8.50 18.39
N SER A 68 8.59 9.45 17.70
CA SER A 68 8.21 9.86 16.34
C SER A 68 9.33 9.54 15.35
N ILE A 69 8.97 9.06 14.17
CA ILE A 69 9.89 8.78 13.07
C ILE A 69 9.85 9.97 12.10
N ILE A 70 11.03 10.41 11.66
CA ILE A 70 11.21 11.51 10.73
C ILE A 70 11.75 10.93 9.42
N THR A 71 11.02 11.11 8.34
CA THR A 71 11.42 10.64 7.00
C THR A 71 11.42 11.80 6.02
N ALA A 72 12.21 11.67 4.96
CA ALA A 72 12.18 12.59 3.83
C ALA A 72 11.94 11.82 2.54
N GLN A 73 11.17 12.41 1.64
CA GLN A 73 10.92 11.90 0.30
C GLN A 73 11.04 13.03 -0.72
N PRO A 74 11.32 12.76 -2.00
CA PRO A 74 11.28 13.77 -3.04
C PRO A 74 9.94 14.51 -3.05
N TYR A 75 9.97 15.80 -3.37
CA TYR A 75 8.73 16.56 -3.57
C TYR A 75 8.03 16.09 -4.85
N ALA A 76 6.72 15.86 -4.74
CA ALA A 76 5.87 15.38 -5.83
C ALA A 76 4.46 15.98 -5.65
N ASP A 77 4.11 17.00 -6.42
CA ASP A 77 2.81 17.68 -6.28
C ASP A 77 2.41 18.45 -7.56
N GLU A 78 2.34 17.75 -8.69
CA GLU A 78 1.71 18.27 -9.92
C GLU A 78 0.21 17.90 -10.00
N GLY A 79 -0.38 17.57 -8.84
CA GLY A 79 -1.79 17.18 -8.71
C GLY A 79 -2.00 15.69 -8.43
N ARG A 80 -3.27 15.33 -8.22
CA ARG A 80 -3.67 13.95 -7.88
C ARG A 80 -4.04 13.16 -9.13
N PRO A 81 -3.59 11.91 -9.25
CA PRO A 81 -4.09 11.02 -10.29
C PRO A 81 -5.57 10.70 -10.08
N SER A 82 -6.25 10.24 -11.11
CA SER A 82 -7.56 9.59 -10.98
C SER A 82 -7.41 8.17 -10.42
N GLN A 83 -8.50 7.56 -9.97
CA GLN A 83 -8.47 6.17 -9.51
C GLN A 83 -8.06 5.19 -10.63
N ASP A 84 -8.50 5.43 -11.87
CA ASP A 84 -8.18 4.55 -13.00
C ASP A 84 -6.69 4.58 -13.33
N GLU A 85 -6.05 5.75 -13.18
CA GLU A 85 -4.61 5.88 -13.36
C GLU A 85 -3.83 5.21 -12.23
N VAL A 86 -4.29 5.30 -10.97
CA VAL A 86 -3.69 4.54 -9.86
C VAL A 86 -3.83 3.03 -10.08
N ASN A 87 -4.99 2.58 -10.57
CA ASN A 87 -5.22 1.17 -10.90
C ASN A 87 -4.24 0.72 -12.00
N SER A 88 -4.12 1.49 -13.08
CA SER A 88 -3.23 1.20 -14.21
C SER A 88 -1.76 1.17 -13.78
N PHE A 89 -1.34 2.13 -12.95
CA PHE A 89 0.00 2.18 -12.37
C PHE A 89 0.32 0.90 -11.57
N LEU A 90 -0.57 0.49 -10.65
CA LEU A 90 -0.35 -0.70 -9.83
C LEU A 90 -0.34 -1.99 -10.67
N GLN A 91 -1.21 -2.08 -11.67
CA GLN A 91 -1.21 -3.18 -12.64
C GLN A 91 0.12 -3.28 -13.40
N GLN A 92 0.64 -2.16 -13.91
CA GLN A 92 1.97 -2.10 -14.53
C GLN A 92 3.09 -2.50 -13.56
N CYS A 93 2.92 -2.20 -12.27
CA CYS A 93 3.76 -2.68 -11.19
C CYS A 93 3.45 -4.13 -10.77
N GLY A 94 2.80 -4.95 -11.62
CA GLY A 94 2.58 -6.38 -11.37
C GLY A 94 1.58 -6.70 -10.26
N PHE A 95 0.83 -5.72 -9.76
CA PHE A 95 -0.20 -5.96 -8.77
C PHE A 95 -1.52 -6.39 -9.44
N ILE A 96 -2.21 -7.33 -8.80
CA ILE A 96 -3.57 -7.75 -9.15
C ILE A 96 -4.55 -7.21 -8.12
N ARG A 97 -5.72 -6.75 -8.59
CA ARG A 97 -6.76 -6.21 -7.71
C ARG A 97 -7.40 -7.34 -6.90
N LEU A 98 -7.45 -7.19 -5.58
CA LEU A 98 -8.17 -8.12 -4.72
C LEU A 98 -9.66 -7.77 -4.67
N PRO A 99 -10.57 -8.76 -4.77
CA PRO A 99 -12.01 -8.51 -4.68
C PRO A 99 -12.44 -8.00 -3.31
N ASN A 100 -13.42 -7.10 -3.29
CA ASN A 100 -14.01 -6.55 -2.05
C ASN A 100 -14.56 -7.64 -1.12
N ALA A 101 -14.94 -8.80 -1.66
CA ALA A 101 -15.38 -9.95 -0.87
C ALA A 101 -14.32 -10.44 0.13
N MET A 102 -13.03 -10.18 -0.11
CA MET A 102 -11.94 -10.53 0.81
C MET A 102 -11.72 -9.48 1.91
N MET A 103 -12.37 -8.32 1.84
CA MET A 103 -12.17 -7.21 2.77
C MET A 103 -13.16 -7.23 3.92
N MET A 104 -12.76 -6.69 5.07
CA MET A 104 -13.70 -6.32 6.13
C MET A 104 -14.64 -5.24 5.57
N SER A 105 -15.92 -5.30 5.93
CA SER A 105 -16.96 -4.44 5.32
C SER A 105 -16.64 -2.94 5.39
N GLN A 106 -16.04 -2.49 6.50
CA GLN A 106 -15.64 -1.10 6.72
C GLN A 106 -14.47 -0.61 5.84
N PHE A 107 -13.82 -1.51 5.11
CA PHE A 107 -12.71 -1.21 4.18
C PHE A 107 -13.02 -1.67 2.74
N ALA A 108 -14.26 -2.10 2.46
CA ALA A 108 -14.65 -2.62 1.15
C ALA A 108 -14.72 -1.54 0.05
N ASP A 109 -14.72 -0.27 0.42
CA ASP A 109 -14.63 0.89 -0.46
C ASP A 109 -13.18 1.27 -0.82
N LYS A 110 -12.20 0.70 -0.10
CA LYS A 110 -10.77 0.95 -0.33
C LYS A 110 -10.16 -0.10 -1.25
N PRO A 111 -9.35 0.29 -2.24
CA PRO A 111 -8.55 -0.62 -3.05
C PRO A 111 -7.51 -1.42 -2.27
N PHE A 112 -7.53 -2.75 -2.44
CA PHE A 112 -6.49 -3.66 -1.99
C PHE A 112 -5.96 -4.45 -3.18
N TRP A 113 -4.65 -4.68 -3.18
CA TRP A 113 -3.90 -5.25 -4.29
C TRP A 113 -2.86 -6.22 -3.78
N TRP A 114 -2.53 -7.23 -4.58
CA TRP A 114 -1.49 -8.20 -4.25
C TRP A 114 -0.55 -8.37 -5.43
N ARG A 115 0.75 -8.42 -5.19
CA ARG A 115 1.78 -8.72 -6.18
C ARG A 115 2.28 -10.15 -5.93
N PRO A 116 1.95 -11.12 -6.80
CA PRO A 116 2.32 -12.50 -6.59
C PRO A 116 3.83 -12.77 -6.72
N ASP A 117 4.57 -12.01 -7.53
CA ASP A 117 5.97 -12.33 -7.83
C ASP A 117 6.88 -12.35 -6.58
N ASP A 118 6.58 -11.50 -5.60
CA ASP A 118 7.37 -11.28 -4.40
C ASP A 118 6.53 -11.23 -3.10
N ASP A 119 5.29 -11.69 -3.17
CA ASP A 119 4.35 -11.78 -2.07
C ASP A 119 4.18 -10.44 -1.30
N VAL A 120 3.93 -9.36 -2.05
CA VAL A 120 3.68 -8.02 -1.50
C VAL A 120 2.19 -7.68 -1.56
N ILE A 121 1.66 -7.09 -0.49
CA ILE A 121 0.29 -6.55 -0.48
C ILE A 121 0.34 -5.02 -0.47
N ALA A 122 -0.59 -4.40 -1.19
CA ALA A 122 -0.91 -2.98 -1.03
C ALA A 122 -2.37 -2.79 -0.58
N GLY A 123 -2.58 -1.92 0.40
CA GLY A 123 -3.90 -1.54 0.90
C GLY A 123 -4.15 -0.04 0.72
N ASP A 124 -5.43 0.35 0.81
CA ASP A 124 -5.85 1.76 0.76
C ASP A 124 -5.26 2.54 -0.43
N SER A 125 -5.28 1.94 -1.63
CA SER A 125 -4.68 2.56 -2.81
C SER A 125 -5.60 3.59 -3.49
N ASN A 126 -6.14 4.51 -2.68
CA ASN A 126 -6.91 5.64 -3.15
C ASN A 126 -5.99 6.79 -3.65
N PRO A 127 -6.48 7.71 -4.50
CA PRO A 127 -5.67 8.76 -5.10
C PRO A 127 -4.97 9.70 -4.12
N GLU A 128 -5.49 9.91 -2.90
CA GLU A 128 -4.85 10.72 -1.87
C GLU A 128 -3.49 10.20 -1.41
N ASN A 129 -3.20 8.92 -1.66
CA ASN A 129 -1.93 8.27 -1.32
C ASN A 129 -0.91 8.29 -2.47
N PHE A 130 -1.26 8.93 -3.59
CA PHE A 130 -0.42 9.08 -4.78
C PHE A 130 -0.35 10.55 -5.22
N SER A 131 0.68 10.87 -5.98
CA SER A 131 0.87 12.20 -6.57
C SER A 131 1.43 12.09 -7.97
N ARG A 132 1.24 13.14 -8.77
CA ARG A 132 1.97 13.31 -10.03
C ARG A 132 3.27 14.04 -9.80
N ILE A 133 4.30 13.65 -10.55
CA ILE A 133 5.51 14.47 -10.74
C ILE A 133 5.56 15.07 -12.15
N ASP A 134 4.82 14.50 -13.10
CA ASP A 134 4.45 15.06 -14.39
C ASP A 134 3.18 14.37 -14.93
N ASP A 135 2.78 14.65 -16.16
CA ASP A 135 1.54 14.10 -16.76
C ASP A 135 1.54 12.57 -16.87
N GLU A 136 2.72 11.95 -17.01
CA GLU A 136 2.87 10.51 -17.27
C GLU A 136 3.40 9.73 -16.06
N ILE A 137 3.97 10.41 -15.07
CA ILE A 137 4.63 9.79 -13.92
C ILE A 137 3.81 10.01 -12.64
N ILE A 138 3.29 8.89 -12.15
CA ILE A 138 2.63 8.76 -10.85
C ILE A 138 3.60 8.14 -9.86
N VAL A 139 3.67 8.72 -8.66
CA VAL A 139 4.46 8.20 -7.56
C VAL A 139 3.61 7.99 -6.31
N PRO A 140 3.84 6.92 -5.53
CA PRO A 140 3.21 6.78 -4.23
C PRO A 140 3.83 7.78 -3.25
N ILE A 141 3.00 8.44 -2.44
CA ILE A 141 3.47 9.36 -1.41
C ILE A 141 3.20 8.83 0.01
N ASP A 142 2.23 7.94 0.17
CA ASP A 142 1.89 7.31 1.46
C ASP A 142 1.24 5.94 1.24
N ALA A 143 1.84 5.09 0.40
CA ALA A 143 1.26 3.79 0.10
C ALA A 143 1.38 2.84 1.30
N ILE A 144 0.31 2.07 1.56
CA ILE A 144 0.33 0.96 2.51
C ILE A 144 0.82 -0.27 1.75
N VAL A 145 2.13 -0.46 1.63
CA VAL A 145 2.74 -1.57 0.89
C VAL A 145 3.74 -2.34 1.76
N HIS A 146 3.61 -3.65 1.89
CA HIS A 146 4.56 -4.46 2.65
C HIS A 146 4.51 -5.94 2.25
N PRO A 147 5.56 -6.73 2.55
CA PRO A 147 5.51 -8.18 2.43
C PRO A 147 4.32 -8.74 3.20
N TYR A 148 3.65 -9.72 2.59
CA TYR A 148 2.51 -10.37 3.19
C TYR A 148 2.47 -11.85 2.80
N PRO A 149 2.38 -12.79 3.75
CA PRO A 149 2.49 -14.21 3.43
C PRO A 149 1.44 -14.66 2.41
N ARG A 150 1.89 -15.25 1.30
CA ARG A 150 1.04 -15.85 0.27
C ARG A 150 -0.04 -16.76 0.84
N SER A 151 0.34 -17.61 1.80
CA SER A 151 -0.58 -18.56 2.45
C SER A 151 -1.75 -17.86 3.15
N LEU A 152 -1.58 -16.63 3.64
CA LEU A 152 -2.66 -15.83 4.21
C LEU A 152 -3.58 -15.25 3.14
N ILE A 153 -3.04 -14.80 2.00
CA ILE A 153 -3.84 -14.35 0.84
C ILE A 153 -4.68 -15.50 0.30
N GLU A 154 -4.06 -16.64 0.04
CA GLU A 154 -4.73 -17.86 -0.46
C GLU A 154 -5.80 -18.36 0.50
N SER A 155 -5.50 -18.39 1.80
CA SER A 155 -6.46 -18.78 2.83
C SER A 155 -7.64 -17.81 2.88
N THR A 156 -7.39 -16.50 2.79
CA THR A 156 -8.45 -15.48 2.72
C THR A 156 -9.32 -15.71 1.49
N ALA A 157 -8.72 -15.84 0.30
CA ALA A 157 -9.44 -15.99 -0.95
C ALA A 157 -10.37 -17.22 -0.91
N ARG A 158 -9.83 -18.37 -0.51
CA ARG A 158 -10.58 -19.62 -0.37
C ARG A 158 -11.76 -19.51 0.60
N GLN A 159 -11.55 -18.92 1.78
CA GLN A 159 -12.63 -18.74 2.77
C GLN A 159 -13.74 -17.80 2.28
N ASN A 160 -13.44 -16.95 1.29
CA ASN A 160 -14.36 -15.98 0.71
C ASN A 160 -14.88 -16.40 -0.67
N GLY A 161 -14.62 -17.64 -1.11
CA GLY A 161 -15.06 -18.14 -2.41
C GLY A 161 -14.40 -17.46 -3.61
N VAL A 162 -13.25 -16.83 -3.41
CA VAL A 162 -12.47 -16.15 -4.45
C VAL A 162 -11.43 -17.11 -5.04
N SER A 163 -11.35 -17.18 -6.36
CA SER A 163 -10.31 -17.91 -7.09
C SER A 163 -9.24 -16.92 -7.55
N LEU A 164 -8.03 -17.03 -6.99
CA LEU A 164 -6.90 -16.17 -7.36
C LEU A 164 -6.40 -16.48 -8.77
N GLU A 165 -6.42 -17.74 -9.19
CA GLU A 165 -6.06 -18.18 -10.55
C GLU A 165 -6.90 -17.46 -11.61
N LYS A 166 -8.23 -17.40 -11.42
CA LYS A 166 -9.13 -16.68 -12.32
C LYS A 166 -8.84 -15.18 -12.37
N ILE A 167 -8.46 -14.58 -11.25
CA ILE A 167 -8.10 -13.15 -11.21
C ILE A 167 -6.82 -12.92 -12.00
N THR A 168 -5.80 -13.76 -11.79
CA THR A 168 -4.53 -13.65 -12.53
C THR A 168 -4.69 -13.92 -14.04
N GLU A 169 -5.55 -14.85 -14.43
CA GLU A 169 -5.83 -15.13 -15.86
C GLU A 169 -6.53 -13.97 -16.56
N ILE A 170 -7.49 -13.33 -15.88
CA ILE A 170 -8.18 -12.14 -16.41
C ILE A 170 -7.18 -11.00 -16.61
N GLU A 171 -6.30 -10.76 -15.64
CA GLU A 171 -5.28 -9.71 -15.75
C GLU A 171 -4.28 -10.01 -16.87
N ALA A 172 -3.86 -11.27 -17.04
CA ALA A 172 -2.94 -11.68 -18.11
C ALA A 172 -3.49 -11.41 -19.53
N GLN A 173 -4.81 -11.51 -19.72
CA GLN A 173 -5.47 -11.22 -21.01
C GLN A 173 -5.40 -9.74 -21.41
N PHE A 174 -5.12 -8.82 -20.48
CA PHE A 174 -4.94 -7.40 -20.79
C PHE A 174 -3.53 -7.03 -21.26
N TYR A 175 -2.59 -7.99 -21.24
CA TYR A 175 -1.20 -7.81 -21.66
C TYR A 175 -0.81 -8.57 -22.95
N GLU A 176 -1.78 -9.22 -23.61
CA GLU A 176 -1.65 -9.82 -24.95
C GLU A 176 -2.19 -8.89 -26.05
#